data_AF-A0AAD5L4S9-F1
#
_entry.id   AF-A0AAD5L4S9-F1
#
_cell.length_a   1.000
_cell.length_b   1.000
_cell.length_c   1.000
_cell.angle_alpha   90.00
_cell.angle_beta   90.00
_cell.angle_gamma   90.00
#
_symmetry.space_group_name_H-M   'P 1'
#
loop_
_entity.id
_entity.type
_entity.pdbx_description
1 polymer ?
#
loop_
_entity_poly.entity_id
_entity_poly.type
_entity_poly.pdbx_seq_one_letter_code
_entity_poly.pdbx_strand_id
1 'polypeptide(L)'
;MRQWGWITIDTSSPLEALLFGALISAVDPVATLSILGNPELNLDPLLYSLVFGESVLNDAVAIVLFNTFLKFYESQSEFTTGAIASLMVEFVFISLGSVACGVVTGLACSFTCKNTNIKGYPAYEITLLFLYAYGSYALAEVMKLSGIMSPRSISSKVLP
;
A
#
# COMPACT_ATOMS: atom_id res chain seq x y z
N MET A 1 -32.15 29.20 -17.76
CA MET A 1 -33.04 28.52 -16.79
C MET A 1 -32.24 27.42 -16.11
N ARG A 2 -32.31 27.39 -14.79
CA ARG A 2 -31.43 26.70 -13.83
C ARG A 2 -31.64 25.18 -13.91
N GLN A 3 -30.71 24.45 -14.54
CA GLN A 3 -30.64 23.00 -14.38
C GLN A 3 -29.84 22.72 -13.12
N TRP A 4 -30.47 22.01 -12.20
CA TRP A 4 -29.96 21.75 -10.86
C TRP A 4 -28.69 20.91 -10.96
N GLY A 5 -27.66 21.30 -10.21
CA GLY A 5 -26.36 20.61 -10.13
C GLY A 5 -26.46 19.26 -9.44
N TRP A 6 -27.10 18.30 -10.12
CA TRP A 6 -26.94 16.89 -9.84
C TRP A 6 -25.74 16.47 -10.68
N ILE A 7 -24.66 16.07 -10.01
CA ILE A 7 -23.55 15.37 -10.66
C ILE A 7 -24.17 14.10 -11.23
N THR A 8 -24.41 14.08 -12.53
CA THR A 8 -24.61 12.84 -13.27
C THR A 8 -23.29 12.10 -13.14
N ILE A 9 -23.23 11.13 -12.21
CA ILE A 9 -22.14 10.16 -12.18
C ILE A 9 -22.26 9.43 -13.51
N ASP A 10 -21.46 9.83 -14.48
CA ASP A 10 -21.36 9.12 -15.74
C ASP A 10 -20.91 7.70 -15.36
N THR A 11 -21.81 6.73 -15.50
CA THR A 11 -21.51 5.29 -15.29
C THR A 11 -20.72 4.73 -16.48
N SER A 12 -19.94 5.60 -17.14
CA SER A 12 -19.24 5.35 -18.39
C SER A 12 -18.02 4.44 -18.20
N SER A 13 -17.50 4.28 -16.98
CA SER A 13 -16.57 3.20 -16.66
C SER A 13 -16.74 2.65 -15.23
N PRO A 14 -17.06 1.35 -15.03
CA PRO A 14 -17.12 0.74 -13.70
C PRO A 14 -15.76 0.70 -13.00
N LEU A 15 -14.67 0.87 -13.76
CA LEU A 15 -13.30 0.85 -13.29
C LEU A 15 -12.96 2.14 -12.52
N GLU A 16 -13.42 3.31 -12.96
CA GLU A 16 -13.21 4.58 -12.23
C GLU A 16 -13.88 4.56 -10.85
N ALA A 17 -15.08 3.98 -10.73
CA ALA A 17 -15.76 3.82 -9.45
C ALA A 17 -14.99 2.89 -8.50
N LEU A 18 -14.39 1.83 -9.04
CA LEU A 18 -13.60 0.85 -8.32
C LEU A 18 -12.23 1.42 -7.88
N LEU A 19 -11.58 2.23 -8.72
CA LEU A 19 -10.39 3.02 -8.37
C LEU A 19 -10.68 4.03 -7.26
N PHE A 20 -11.80 4.74 -7.36
CA PHE A 20 -12.23 5.68 -6.35
C PHE A 20 -12.56 4.98 -5.02
N GLY A 21 -13.21 3.82 -5.07
CA GLY A 21 -13.46 2.97 -3.91
C GLY A 21 -12.16 2.49 -3.25
N ALA A 22 -11.17 2.07 -4.05
CA ALA A 22 -9.84 1.70 -3.55
C ALA A 22 -9.16 2.85 -2.82
N LEU A 23 -9.25 4.08 -3.37
CA LEU A 23 -8.65 5.28 -2.79
C LEU A 23 -9.29 5.64 -1.45
N ILE A 24 -10.63 5.66 -1.38
CA ILE A 24 -11.35 5.99 -0.14
C ILE A 24 -11.22 4.88 0.92
N SER A 25 -10.91 3.64 0.50
CA SER A 25 -10.70 2.54 1.44
C SER A 25 -9.58 2.82 2.43
N ALA A 26 -8.52 3.56 2.06
CA ALA A 26 -7.48 3.99 2.99
C ALA A 26 -8.06 5.03 3.96
N VAL A 27 -8.48 4.58 5.15
CA VAL A 27 -9.06 5.43 6.19
C VAL A 27 -8.02 5.65 7.29
N ASP A 28 -7.75 6.92 7.59
CA ASP A 28 -6.89 7.32 8.70
C ASP A 28 -7.66 7.37 10.03
N PRO A 29 -7.25 6.60 11.06
CA PRO A 29 -7.88 6.58 12.38
C PRO A 29 -7.34 7.70 13.30
N VAL A 30 -6.64 8.72 12.78
CA VAL A 30 -5.92 9.69 13.63
C VAL A 30 -6.83 10.35 14.67
N ALA A 31 -8.06 10.67 14.27
CA ALA A 31 -9.07 11.22 15.17
C ALA A 31 -9.53 10.22 16.24
N THR A 32 -9.69 8.94 15.89
CA THR A 32 -10.13 7.91 16.86
C THR A 32 -8.98 7.50 17.78
N LEU A 33 -7.76 7.35 17.26
CA LEU A 33 -6.56 7.06 18.06
C LEU A 33 -6.24 8.15 19.08
N SER A 34 -6.48 9.43 18.76
CA SER A 34 -6.27 10.53 19.71
C SER A 34 -7.26 10.50 20.87
N ILE A 35 -8.49 10.03 20.64
CA ILE A 35 -9.50 9.85 21.69
C ILE A 35 -9.20 8.59 22.51
N LEU A 36 -8.88 7.46 21.85
CA LEU A 36 -8.54 6.21 22.53
C LEU A 36 -7.26 6.32 23.36
N GLY A 37 -6.33 7.21 22.97
CA GLY A 37 -5.09 7.48 23.70
C GLY A 37 -5.26 8.39 24.93
N ASN A 38 -6.46 8.91 25.20
CA ASN A 38 -6.66 9.76 26.37
C ASN A 38 -6.59 8.95 27.68
N PRO A 39 -5.73 9.34 28.64
CA PRO A 39 -5.59 8.63 29.91
C PRO A 39 -6.87 8.62 30.76
N GLU A 40 -7.80 9.54 30.50
CA GLU A 40 -9.06 9.68 31.24
C GLU A 40 -10.07 8.56 30.92
N LEU A 41 -9.92 7.87 29.79
CA LEU A 41 -10.88 6.87 29.33
C LEU A 41 -10.58 5.43 29.81
N ASN A 42 -9.43 5.16 30.45
CA ASN A 42 -9.04 3.82 30.95
C ASN A 42 -9.34 2.67 29.96
N LEU A 43 -9.11 2.89 28.66
CA LEU A 43 -9.29 1.84 27.66
C LEU A 43 -8.17 0.80 27.73
N ASP A 44 -8.50 -0.43 27.34
CA ASP A 44 -7.51 -1.50 27.20
C ASP A 44 -6.47 -1.13 26.12
N PRO A 45 -5.16 -1.13 26.44
CA PRO A 45 -4.10 -0.89 25.46
C PRO A 45 -4.15 -1.84 24.25
N LEU A 46 -4.80 -3.01 24.36
CA LEU A 46 -5.05 -3.89 23.23
C LEU A 46 -5.96 -3.25 22.17
N LEU A 47 -6.97 -2.47 22.56
CA LEU A 47 -7.86 -1.79 21.60
C LEU A 47 -7.10 -0.75 20.79
N TYR A 48 -6.19 -0.01 21.44
CA TYR A 48 -5.32 0.94 20.75
C TYR A 48 -4.44 0.24 19.72
N SER A 49 -3.76 -0.84 20.12
CA SER A 49 -2.89 -1.59 19.22
C SER A 49 -3.65 -2.26 18.07
N LEU A 50 -4.88 -2.72 18.31
CA LEU A 50 -5.71 -3.36 17.29
C LEU A 50 -6.15 -2.35 16.23
N VAL A 51 -6.72 -1.20 16.64
CA VAL A 51 -7.18 -0.16 15.71
C VAL A 51 -6.03 0.44 14.91
N PHE A 52 -4.88 0.66 15.56
CA PHE A 52 -3.67 1.08 14.87
C PHE A 52 -3.23 0.06 13.82
N GLY A 53 -3.18 -1.23 14.18
CA GLY A 53 -2.81 -2.31 13.28
C GLY A 53 -3.74 -2.45 12.08
N GLU A 54 -5.06 -2.44 12.30
CA GLU A 54 -6.05 -2.52 11.21
C GLU A 54 -5.90 -1.37 10.22
N SER A 55 -5.63 -0.16 10.72
CA SER A 55 -5.50 1.02 9.88
C SER A 55 -4.26 0.99 9.00
N VAL A 56 -3.11 0.56 9.57
CA VAL A 56 -1.87 0.38 8.80
C VAL A 56 -2.03 -0.73 7.76
N LEU A 57 -2.68 -1.84 8.11
CA LEU A 57 -2.94 -2.93 7.18
C LEU A 57 -3.87 -2.47 6.03
N ASN A 58 -4.90 -1.69 6.35
CA ASN A 58 -5.86 -1.17 5.41
C ASN A 58 -5.23 -0.19 4.40
N ASP A 59 -4.33 0.69 4.85
CA ASP A 59 -3.56 1.57 3.96
C ASP A 59 -2.67 0.76 2.99
N ALA A 60 -1.97 -0.26 3.51
CA ALA A 60 -1.14 -1.15 2.71
C ALA A 60 -1.95 -1.97 1.67
N VAL A 61 -3.17 -2.38 2.00
CA VAL A 61 -4.06 -3.09 1.06
C VAL A 61 -4.63 -2.14 0.01
N ALA A 62 -5.08 -0.96 0.42
CA ALA A 62 -5.66 0.05 -0.45
C ALA A 62 -4.68 0.50 -1.55
N ILE A 63 -3.41 0.75 -1.19
CA ILE A 63 -2.38 1.14 -2.18
C ILE A 63 -2.10 0.02 -3.19
N VAL A 64 -2.07 -1.26 -2.78
CA VAL A 64 -1.85 -2.39 -3.69
C VAL A 64 -3.06 -2.58 -4.61
N LEU A 65 -4.26 -2.48 -4.06
CA LEU A 65 -5.52 -2.58 -4.80
C LEU A 65 -5.62 -1.46 -5.87
N PHE A 66 -5.34 -0.22 -5.47
CA PHE A 66 -5.33 0.95 -6.34
C PHE A 66 -4.34 0.78 -7.50
N ASN A 67 -3.09 0.37 -7.21
CA ASN A 67 -2.09 0.14 -8.26
C ASN A 67 -2.50 -0.98 -9.23
N THR A 68 -3.14 -2.04 -8.73
CA THR A 68 -3.62 -3.15 -9.58
C THR A 68 -4.73 -2.69 -10.51
N PHE A 69 -5.68 -1.89 -10.02
CA PHE A 69 -6.74 -1.32 -10.84
C PHE A 69 -6.23 -0.27 -11.83
N LEU A 70 -5.24 0.54 -11.43
CA LEU A 70 -4.63 1.54 -12.31
C LEU A 70 -3.94 0.89 -13.51
N LYS A 71 -3.17 -0.18 -13.27
CA LYS A 71 -2.56 -0.99 -14.33
C LYS A 71 -3.60 -1.56 -15.29
N PHE A 72 -4.72 -2.04 -14.75
CA PHE A 72 -5.81 -2.59 -15.56
C PHE A 72 -6.50 -1.51 -16.41
N TYR A 73 -6.69 -0.31 -15.85
CA TYR A 73 -7.23 0.86 -16.55
C TYR A 73 -6.36 1.26 -17.74
N GLU A 74 -5.04 1.35 -17.55
CA GLU A 74 -4.08 1.70 -18.61
C GLU A 74 -4.02 0.64 -19.71
N SER A 75 -4.26 -0.64 -19.38
CA SER A 75 -4.25 -1.75 -20.34
C SER A 75 -5.47 -1.78 -21.27
N GLN A 76 -6.45 -0.88 -21.12
CA GLN A 76 -7.70 -0.78 -21.91
C GLN A 76 -8.37 -2.13 -22.22
N SER A 77 -8.29 -3.07 -21.29
CA SER A 77 -8.83 -4.42 -21.49
C SER A 77 -10.33 -4.44 -21.22
N GLU A 78 -11.09 -5.15 -22.07
CA GLU A 78 -12.53 -5.29 -21.85
C GLU A 78 -12.79 -5.96 -20.49
N PHE A 79 -13.79 -5.43 -19.77
CA PHE A 79 -14.19 -5.88 -18.45
C PHE A 79 -14.92 -7.24 -18.54
N THR A 80 -14.18 -8.30 -18.83
CA THR A 80 -14.69 -9.68 -18.92
C THR A 80 -14.49 -10.39 -17.57
N THR A 81 -15.36 -11.36 -17.24
CA THR A 81 -15.26 -12.17 -16.01
C THR A 81 -13.87 -12.82 -15.83
N GLY A 82 -13.21 -13.20 -16.93
CA GLY A 82 -11.84 -13.71 -16.90
C GLY A 82 -10.78 -12.69 -16.46
N ALA A 83 -10.98 -11.41 -16.79
CA ALA A 83 -10.08 -10.33 -16.41
C ALA A 83 -10.14 -10.05 -14.89
N ILE A 84 -11.34 -10.14 -14.30
CA ILE A 84 -11.52 -9.97 -12.86
C ILE A 84 -10.79 -11.09 -12.09
N ALA A 85 -10.86 -12.33 -12.57
CA ALA A 85 -10.14 -13.45 -11.97
C ALA A 85 -8.62 -13.26 -12.05
N SER A 86 -8.07 -12.81 -13.18
CA SER A 86 -6.65 -12.52 -13.29
C SER A 86 -6.21 -11.37 -12.38
N LEU A 87 -7.03 -10.33 -12.22
CA LEU A 87 -6.72 -9.21 -11.31
C LEU A 87 -6.68 -9.66 -9.86
N MET A 88 -7.60 -10.52 -9.42
CA MET A 88 -7.59 -11.08 -8.07
C MET A 88 -6.33 -11.91 -7.82
N VAL A 89 -5.91 -12.73 -8.79
CA VAL A 89 -4.68 -13.53 -8.68
C VAL A 89 -3.45 -12.63 -8.63
N GLU A 90 -3.37 -11.60 -9.48
CA GLU A 90 -2.26 -10.64 -9.47
C GLU A 90 -2.20 -9.86 -8.15
N PHE A 91 -3.34 -9.39 -7.64
CA PHE A 91 -3.44 -8.73 -6.35
C PHE A 91 -2.93 -9.62 -5.21
N VAL A 92 -3.37 -10.88 -5.15
CA VAL A 92 -2.93 -11.85 -4.14
C VAL A 92 -1.44 -12.13 -4.27
N PHE A 93 -0.92 -12.27 -5.49
CA PHE A 93 0.49 -12.51 -5.72
C PHE A 93 1.37 -11.32 -5.29
N ILE A 94 0.99 -10.09 -5.65
CA ILE A 94 1.72 -8.87 -5.29
C ILE A 94 1.66 -8.63 -3.77
N SER A 95 0.49 -8.81 -3.15
CA SER A 95 0.32 -8.63 -1.69
C SER A 95 1.08 -9.67 -0.87
N LEU A 96 1.03 -10.95 -1.23
CA LEU A 96 1.84 -11.99 -0.57
C LEU A 96 3.34 -11.78 -0.82
N GLY A 97 3.71 -11.40 -2.05
CA GLY A 97 5.09 -11.13 -2.43
C GLY A 97 5.70 -9.96 -1.64
N SER A 98 4.95 -8.88 -1.45
CA SER A 98 5.40 -7.72 -0.67
C SER A 98 5.55 -8.05 0.82
N VAL A 99 4.60 -8.79 1.40
CA VAL A 99 4.68 -9.26 2.80
C VAL A 99 5.87 -10.19 2.98
N ALA A 100 6.06 -11.17 2.10
CA ALA A 100 7.18 -12.09 2.18
C ALA A 100 8.54 -11.36 2.09
N CYS A 101 8.65 -10.40 1.17
CA CYS A 101 9.86 -9.57 1.04
C CYS A 101 10.13 -8.76 2.32
N GLY A 102 9.09 -8.13 2.89
CA GLY A 102 9.21 -7.37 4.14
C GLY A 102 9.61 -8.24 5.34
N VAL A 103 9.09 -9.46 5.44
CA VAL A 103 9.48 -10.41 6.49
C VAL A 103 10.94 -10.82 6.34
N VAL A 104 11.40 -11.12 5.12
CA VAL A 104 12.80 -11.52 4.88
C VAL A 104 13.77 -10.40 5.24
N THR A 105 13.49 -9.16 4.81
CA THR A 105 14.36 -8.01 5.11
C THR A 105 14.30 -7.61 6.58
N GLY A 106 13.14 -7.72 7.23
CA GLY A 106 12.99 -7.54 8.68
C GLY A 106 13.75 -8.57 9.51
N LEU A 107 13.69 -9.85 9.12
CA LEU A 107 14.47 -10.91 9.76
C LEU A 107 15.97 -10.72 9.56
N ALA A 108 16.40 -10.31 8.37
CA ALA A 108 17.79 -9.97 8.09
C ALA A 108 18.29 -8.80 8.96
N CYS A 109 17.46 -7.77 9.14
CA CYS A 109 17.73 -6.66 10.04
C CYS A 109 17.86 -7.13 11.50
N SER A 110 16.90 -7.91 11.99
CA SER A 110 16.91 -8.47 13.36
C SER A 110 18.14 -9.34 13.61
N PHE A 111 18.51 -10.18 12.64
CA PHE A 111 19.72 -11.00 12.72
C PHE A 111 20.99 -10.16 12.80
N THR A 112 21.10 -9.12 11.97
CA THR A 112 22.24 -8.19 11.95
C THR A 112 22.38 -7.43 13.27
N CYS A 113 21.27 -6.92 13.82
CA CYS A 113 21.25 -6.24 15.11
C CYS A 113 21.64 -7.18 16.26
N LYS A 114 21.19 -8.44 16.23
CA LYS A 114 21.56 -9.45 17.22
C LYS A 114 23.05 -9.79 17.18
N ASN A 115 23.64 -9.89 15.99
CA ASN A 115 25.02 -10.33 15.82
C ASN A 115 26.05 -9.23 16.11
N THR A 116 25.68 -7.96 15.96
CA THR A 116 26.64 -6.83 16.00
C THR A 116 26.71 -6.14 17.38
N ASN A 117 25.94 -6.59 18.38
CA ASN A 117 25.92 -6.07 19.76
C ASN A 117 25.92 -4.52 19.87
N ILE A 118 25.09 -3.87 19.03
CA ILE A 118 25.03 -2.39 18.86
C ILE A 118 24.24 -1.69 19.97
N LYS A 119 23.86 -2.43 21.03
CA LYS A 119 22.98 -1.94 22.12
C LYS A 119 23.48 -0.67 22.83
N GLY A 120 24.77 -0.37 22.73
CA GLY A 120 25.38 0.81 23.34
C GLY A 120 25.19 2.11 22.56
N TYR A 121 24.73 2.07 21.31
CA TYR A 121 24.68 3.24 20.44
C TYR A 121 23.36 3.32 19.65
N PRO A 122 22.34 4.02 20.18
CA PRO A 122 21.01 4.06 19.56
C PRO A 122 21.00 4.70 18.15
N ALA A 123 21.95 5.59 17.86
CA ALA A 123 22.05 6.23 16.54
C ALA A 123 22.34 5.22 15.40
N TYR A 124 23.20 4.22 15.62
CA TYR A 124 23.51 3.21 14.61
C TYR A 124 22.36 2.23 14.40
N GLU A 125 21.61 1.91 15.45
CA GLU A 125 20.42 1.06 15.36
C GLU A 125 19.33 1.69 14.48
N ILE A 126 19.03 2.97 14.71
CA ILE A 126 18.06 3.72 13.91
C ILE A 126 18.52 3.84 12.44
N THR A 127 19.81 4.11 12.21
CA THR A 127 20.36 4.24 10.85
C THR A 127 20.30 2.90 10.10
N LEU A 128 20.57 1.78 10.77
CA LEU A 128 20.43 0.44 10.19
C LEU A 128 18.98 0.10 9.87
N LEU A 129 18.02 0.48 10.72
CA LEU A 129 16.60 0.30 10.44
C LEU A 129 16.19 1.05 9.17
N PHE A 130 16.60 2.30 9.00
CA PHE A 130 16.35 3.06 7.77
C PHE A 130 17.01 2.44 6.54
N LEU A 131 18.26 1.96 6.67
CA LEU A 131 18.98 1.31 5.59
C LEU A 131 18.27 0.03 5.11
N TYR A 132 17.83 -0.81 6.05
CA TYR A 132 17.09 -2.04 5.73
C TYR A 132 15.68 -1.76 5.19
N ALA A 133 15.00 -0.73 5.70
CA ALA A 133 13.70 -0.29 5.17
C ALA A 133 13.82 0.16 3.70
N TYR A 134 14.81 1.00 3.40
CA TYR A 134 15.09 1.43 2.02
C TYR A 134 15.59 0.26 1.16
N GLY A 135 16.42 -0.62 1.72
CA GLY A 135 16.87 -1.84 1.05
C GLY A 135 15.71 -2.76 0.64
N SER A 136 14.70 -2.89 1.50
CA SER A 136 13.48 -3.65 1.19
C SER A 136 12.68 -3.02 0.06
N TYR A 137 12.59 -1.70 0.03
CA TYR A 137 11.96 -0.98 -1.08
C TYR A 137 12.72 -1.20 -2.40
N ALA A 138 14.05 -1.03 -2.39
CA ALA A 138 14.89 -1.24 -3.57
C ALA A 138 14.82 -2.70 -4.08
N LEU A 139 14.79 -3.69 -3.18
CA LEU A 139 14.60 -5.09 -3.55
C LEU A 139 13.22 -5.34 -4.17
N ALA A 140 12.15 -4.74 -3.63
CA ALA A 140 10.81 -4.85 -4.19
C ALA A 140 10.71 -4.20 -5.59
N GLU A 141 11.48 -3.14 -5.83
CA GLU A 141 11.60 -2.48 -7.13
C GLU A 141 12.34 -3.35 -8.16
N VAL A 142 13.48 -3.96 -7.78
CA VAL A 142 14.25 -4.87 -8.64
C VAL A 142 13.45 -6.11 -9.03
N MET A 143 12.65 -6.64 -8.09
CA MET A 143 11.80 -7.81 -8.33
C MET A 143 10.55 -7.49 -9.19
N LYS A 144 10.37 -6.25 -9.66
CA LYS A 144 9.19 -5.76 -10.40
C LYS A 144 7.84 -5.98 -9.68
N LEU A 145 7.88 -6.30 -8.39
CA LEU A 145 6.70 -6.45 -7.53
C LEU A 145 6.13 -5.10 -7.10
N SER A 146 6.93 -4.04 -7.16
CA SER A 146 6.51 -2.68 -6.90
C SER A 146 5.92 -2.05 -8.18
N GLY A 147 4.60 -2.02 -8.26
CA GLY A 147 3.84 -1.41 -9.37
C GLY A 147 3.97 0.12 -9.49
N ILE A 148 4.86 0.76 -8.73
CA ILE A 148 4.93 2.23 -8.61
C ILE A 148 5.72 2.88 -9.79
N MET A 149 6.52 2.11 -10.53
CA MET A 149 7.29 2.60 -11.71
C MET A 149 6.95 1.93 -13.05
N SER A 150 5.83 1.18 -13.13
CA SER A 150 5.39 0.63 -14.42
C SER A 150 4.61 1.58 -15.35
N PRO A 151 4.58 2.94 -15.20
CA PRO A 151 4.17 3.80 -16.32
C PRO A 151 5.34 4.34 -17.17
N ARG A 152 6.61 4.20 -16.77
CA ARG A 152 7.75 4.81 -17.49
C ARG A 152 8.48 3.86 -18.45
N SER A 153 7.73 3.24 -19.35
CA SER A 153 8.30 2.80 -20.64
C SER A 153 7.56 3.39 -21.84
N ILE A 154 6.97 4.58 -21.68
CA ILE A 154 6.77 5.56 -22.76
C ILE A 154 7.92 6.57 -22.66
N SER A 155 9.09 6.15 -23.14
CA SER A 155 10.11 7.04 -23.69
C SER A 155 10.84 6.34 -24.83
N SER A 156 10.08 5.71 -25.74
CA SER A 156 10.55 5.33 -27.08
C SER A 156 9.60 5.76 -28.20
N LYS A 157 8.56 6.56 -27.91
CA LYS A 157 7.66 7.16 -28.92
C LYS A 157 7.58 8.69 -28.81
N VAL A 158 8.72 9.34 -28.59
CA VAL A 158 8.94 10.72 -29.00
C VAL A 158 10.18 10.71 -29.88
N LEU A 159 9.95 10.51 -31.17
CA LEU A 159 10.75 10.83 -32.35
C LEU A 159 10.03 10.18 -33.54
N PRO A 160 9.79 10.87 -34.67
CA PRO A 160 10.26 12.21 -35.06
C PRO A 160 9.34 13.36 -34.62
#